data_AF-A0A3N2RJ52-F1
#
_entry.id   AF-A0A3N2RJ52-F1
#
_cell.length_a   1.000
_cell.length_b   1.000
_cell.length_c   1.000
_cell.angle_alpha   90.00
_cell.angle_beta   90.00
_cell.angle_gamma   90.00
#
_symmetry.space_group_name_H-M   'P 1'
#
loop_
_entity.id
_entity.type
_entity.pdbx_description
1 polymer ?
#
loop_
_entity_poly.entity_id
_entity_poly.type
_entity_poly.pdbx_seq_one_letter_code
_entity_poly.pdbx_strand_id
1 'polypeptide(L)'
;MKLPTLLAFGLACATANAAAPVAPDLPLRVSTWLEQATDSKTCPLVDVWVGGNGEIGSGKRVATMWRARGDEAGELSDWPALYLSLSGKPLALRRQGAGDVESQTLRDRRGASLHWAASAERVTARLQLQAPRLYVETDDGWLVSAPAEAARARQGEDPTRTVWKGRLSLDLRGRAWEREVEVVSTCGP
;
A
#
# COMPACT_ATOMS: atom_id res chain seq x y z
N MET A 1 -42.49 -58.68 10.75
CA MET A 1 -41.57 -57.94 11.66
C MET A 1 -40.84 -56.88 10.84
N LYS A 2 -40.83 -55.66 11.40
CA LYS A 2 -40.13 -54.40 11.10
C LYS A 2 -39.01 -54.37 10.03
N LEU A 3 -39.14 -53.37 9.14
CA LEU A 3 -38.16 -52.68 8.28
C LEU A 3 -36.85 -52.27 9.01
N PRO A 4 -35.70 -52.05 8.33
CA PRO A 4 -35.52 -50.79 7.62
C PRO A 4 -34.76 -50.80 6.28
N THR A 5 -35.35 -50.03 5.37
CA THR A 5 -34.74 -49.29 4.27
C THR A 5 -33.58 -48.43 4.77
N LEU A 6 -32.37 -48.66 4.28
CA LEU A 6 -31.25 -47.73 4.43
C LEU A 6 -31.15 -46.87 3.17
N LEU A 7 -31.80 -45.70 3.24
CA LEU A 7 -31.53 -44.57 2.36
C LEU A 7 -30.11 -44.07 2.64
N ALA A 8 -29.18 -44.38 1.73
CA ALA A 8 -27.87 -43.74 1.69
C ALA A 8 -28.06 -42.29 1.22
N PHE A 9 -28.25 -41.37 2.18
CA PHE A 9 -28.11 -39.94 1.94
C PHE A 9 -26.64 -39.65 1.64
N GLY A 10 -26.31 -39.62 0.35
CA GLY A 10 -25.05 -39.07 -0.14
C GLY A 10 -24.99 -37.60 0.21
N LEU A 11 -24.25 -37.26 1.27
CA LEU A 11 -23.79 -35.90 1.54
C LEU A 11 -22.86 -35.48 0.41
N ALA A 12 -23.42 -34.84 -0.62
CA ALA A 12 -22.65 -34.04 -1.54
C ALA A 12 -22.06 -32.88 -0.72
N CYS A 13 -20.78 -32.99 -0.37
CA CYS A 13 -19.98 -31.84 0.02
C CYS A 13 -20.00 -30.87 -1.17
N ALA A 14 -20.92 -29.91 -1.14
CA ALA A 14 -20.80 -28.70 -1.91
C ALA A 14 -19.54 -28.00 -1.40
N THR A 15 -18.41 -28.27 -2.05
CA THR A 15 -17.24 -27.40 -1.98
C THR A 15 -17.70 -26.09 -2.59
N ALA A 16 -18.22 -25.21 -1.74
CA ALA A 16 -18.38 -23.82 -2.09
C ALA A 16 -16.99 -23.38 -2.54
N ASN A 17 -16.81 -23.24 -3.86
CA ASN A 17 -15.69 -22.54 -4.44
C ASN A 17 -15.80 -21.12 -3.89
N ALA A 18 -15.21 -20.90 -2.71
CA ALA A 18 -15.01 -19.60 -2.15
C ALA A 18 -14.12 -18.90 -3.16
N ALA A 19 -14.74 -18.10 -4.04
CA ALA A 19 -14.05 -17.31 -5.02
C ALA A 19 -12.89 -16.62 -4.31
N ALA A 20 -11.68 -16.81 -4.84
CA ALA A 20 -10.49 -16.17 -4.30
C ALA A 20 -10.81 -14.68 -4.07
N PRO A 21 -10.44 -14.12 -2.92
CA PRO A 21 -10.78 -12.74 -2.61
C PRO A 21 -10.28 -11.85 -3.74
N VAL A 22 -11.21 -11.07 -4.30
CA VAL A 22 -10.97 -10.20 -5.45
C VAL A 22 -9.86 -9.23 -5.05
N ALA A 23 -8.71 -9.33 -5.72
CA ALA A 23 -7.67 -8.32 -5.61
C ALA A 23 -8.29 -6.95 -5.96
N PRO A 24 -7.84 -5.84 -5.36
CA PRO A 24 -8.37 -4.54 -5.72
C PRO A 24 -8.35 -4.33 -7.24
N ASP A 25 -9.42 -3.77 -7.79
CA ASP A 25 -9.57 -3.60 -9.23
C ASP A 25 -8.57 -2.57 -9.75
N LEU A 26 -8.01 -2.85 -10.93
CA LEU A 26 -7.08 -1.94 -11.59
C LEU A 26 -7.78 -1.23 -12.74
N PRO A 27 -7.42 0.04 -13.05
CA PRO A 27 -6.43 0.91 -12.40
C PRO A 27 -7.05 1.85 -11.35
N LEU A 28 -6.23 2.29 -10.39
CA LEU A 28 -6.59 3.36 -9.45
C LEU A 28 -6.36 4.74 -10.08
N ARG A 29 -7.31 5.65 -9.85
CA ARG A 29 -7.41 6.99 -10.46
C ARG A 29 -6.20 7.87 -10.14
N VAL A 30 -5.70 8.62 -11.12
CA VAL A 30 -4.66 9.66 -10.97
C VAL A 30 -5.34 10.94 -10.43
N SER A 31 -4.84 11.51 -9.34
CA SER A 31 -5.30 12.80 -8.79
C SER A 31 -4.66 13.97 -9.55
N THR A 32 -5.33 15.10 -9.76
CA THR A 32 -4.70 16.30 -10.36
C THR A 32 -3.69 16.97 -9.42
N TRP A 33 -3.81 16.72 -8.12
CA TRP A 33 -2.82 17.16 -7.13
C TRP A 33 -1.49 16.40 -7.26
N LEU A 34 -1.50 15.23 -7.89
CA LEU A 34 -0.33 14.38 -8.16
C LEU A 34 0.72 15.10 -9.01
N GLU A 35 0.27 15.88 -10.00
CA GLU A 35 1.13 16.70 -10.87
C GLU A 35 1.76 17.88 -10.12
N GLN A 36 1.05 18.43 -9.13
CA GLN A 36 1.55 19.57 -8.33
C GLN A 36 2.50 19.13 -7.21
N ALA A 37 2.39 17.89 -6.75
CA ALA A 37 3.19 17.41 -5.64
C ALA A 37 4.57 16.89 -6.07
N THR A 38 4.74 16.49 -7.33
CA THR A 38 6.05 16.16 -7.94
C THR A 38 6.99 17.35 -8.04
N ASP A 39 6.47 18.57 -8.01
CA ASP A 39 7.25 19.83 -8.02
C ASP A 39 7.65 20.27 -6.60
N SER A 40 7.52 19.40 -5.60
CA SER A 40 7.83 19.69 -4.20
C SER A 40 8.50 18.51 -3.49
N LYS A 41 9.37 18.77 -2.51
CA LYS A 41 9.93 17.74 -1.59
C LYS A 41 8.91 17.04 -0.69
N THR A 42 7.64 17.38 -0.81
CA THR A 42 6.53 16.66 -0.21
C THR A 42 6.38 15.37 -1.01
N CYS A 43 6.73 14.19 -0.47
CA CYS A 43 6.78 12.93 -1.24
C CYS A 43 5.51 12.13 -1.05
N PRO A 44 4.42 12.47 -1.75
CA PRO A 44 3.10 12.13 -1.29
C PRO A 44 2.46 11.08 -2.20
N LEU A 45 3.26 10.57 -3.14
CA LEU A 45 2.96 9.52 -4.07
C LEU A 45 3.72 8.31 -3.60
N VAL A 46 2.95 7.32 -3.15
CA VAL A 46 3.52 6.04 -2.78
C VAL A 46 2.74 4.96 -3.51
N ASP A 47 3.36 4.33 -4.50
CA ASP A 47 2.75 3.22 -5.22
C ASP A 47 3.02 1.90 -4.51
N VAL A 48 2.03 1.00 -4.52
CA VAL A 48 2.13 -0.35 -3.96
C VAL A 48 2.01 -1.36 -5.09
N TRP A 49 3.07 -2.13 -5.31
CA TRP A 49 3.22 -3.07 -6.41
C TRP A 49 3.28 -4.52 -5.93
N VAL A 50 2.62 -5.42 -6.64
CA VAL A 50 2.87 -6.87 -6.53
C VAL A 50 3.81 -7.29 -7.66
N GLY A 51 4.90 -7.98 -7.30
CA GLY A 51 5.90 -8.45 -8.26
C GLY A 51 6.79 -7.36 -8.86
N GLY A 52 6.89 -6.19 -8.22
CA GLY A 52 7.80 -5.10 -8.62
C GLY A 52 9.28 -5.39 -8.31
N ASN A 53 10.17 -4.56 -8.87
CA ASN A 53 11.63 -4.70 -8.77
C ASN A 53 12.35 -3.48 -8.15
N GLY A 54 11.61 -2.49 -7.67
CA GLY A 54 12.12 -1.22 -7.13
C GLY A 54 11.79 -0.02 -8.01
N GLU A 55 11.33 -0.25 -9.24
CA GLU A 55 11.05 0.79 -10.23
C GLU A 55 9.55 1.03 -10.38
N ILE A 56 9.18 2.29 -10.65
CA ILE A 56 7.79 2.66 -10.98
C ILE A 56 7.37 1.89 -12.23
N GLY A 57 6.22 1.21 -12.17
CA GLY A 57 5.69 0.46 -13.30
C GLY A 57 6.26 -0.95 -13.48
N SER A 58 7.20 -1.40 -12.64
CA SER A 58 7.85 -2.71 -12.75
C SER A 58 7.00 -3.91 -12.33
N GLY A 59 5.72 -3.71 -12.00
CA GLY A 59 4.83 -4.78 -11.55
C GLY A 59 3.36 -4.43 -11.71
N LYS A 60 2.50 -5.17 -11.01
CA LYS A 60 1.07 -4.89 -10.97
C LYS A 60 0.76 -3.95 -9.80
N ARG A 61 0.47 -2.68 -10.08
CA ARG A 61 0.02 -1.74 -9.04
C ARG A 61 -1.27 -2.26 -8.43
N VAL A 62 -1.37 -2.33 -7.11
CA VAL A 62 -2.58 -2.83 -6.40
C VAL A 62 -3.19 -1.78 -5.47
N ALA A 63 -2.40 -0.82 -5.04
CA ALA A 63 -2.83 0.31 -4.23
C ALA A 63 -1.95 1.53 -4.51
N THR A 64 -2.44 2.69 -4.10
CA THR A 64 -1.62 3.91 -4.01
C THR A 64 -1.92 4.58 -2.69
N MET A 65 -0.92 5.22 -2.08
CA MET A 65 -1.06 5.94 -0.83
C MET A 65 -0.78 7.42 -1.10
N TRP A 66 -1.72 8.30 -0.77
CA TRP A 66 -1.59 9.73 -1.08
C TRP A 66 -2.44 10.67 -0.22
N ARG A 67 -2.12 11.96 -0.44
CA ARG A 67 -2.91 13.21 -0.52
C ARG A 67 -4.45 13.19 -0.69
N ALA A 68 -5.28 12.57 0.14
CA ALA A 68 -6.74 12.63 0.03
C ALA A 68 -7.35 14.04 0.13
N ARG A 69 -8.36 14.27 -0.71
CA ARG A 69 -9.04 15.57 -0.88
C ARG A 69 -9.66 16.17 0.40
N GLY A 70 -10.10 15.33 1.35
CA GLY A 70 -10.69 15.80 2.61
C GLY A 70 -9.69 16.40 3.60
N ASP A 71 -8.40 16.34 3.29
CA ASP A 71 -7.32 16.67 4.23
C ASP A 71 -6.51 17.87 3.76
N GLU A 72 -7.10 18.74 2.93
CA GLU A 72 -6.48 20.02 2.56
C GLU A 72 -6.08 20.85 3.81
N ALA A 73 -6.75 20.61 4.94
CA ALA A 73 -6.45 21.22 6.24
C ALA A 73 -5.67 20.31 7.23
N GLY A 74 -5.37 19.05 6.89
CA GLY A 74 -4.63 18.10 7.76
C GLY A 74 -3.12 18.27 7.65
N GLU A 75 -2.39 17.99 8.74
CA GLU A 75 -0.92 18.05 8.74
C GLU A 75 -0.34 16.94 7.86
N LEU A 76 0.83 17.18 7.24
CA LEU A 76 1.54 16.18 6.43
C LEU A 76 1.92 14.92 7.21
N SER A 77 1.91 14.99 8.53
CA SER A 77 2.10 13.88 9.45
C SER A 77 0.89 12.93 9.50
N ASP A 78 -0.34 13.37 9.21
CA ASP A 78 -1.54 12.52 9.30
C ASP A 78 -1.71 11.55 8.11
N TRP A 79 -0.78 11.63 7.16
CA TRP A 79 -0.71 10.84 5.94
C TRP A 79 -0.04 9.49 6.16
N PRO A 80 -0.30 8.45 5.33
CA PRO A 80 -1.03 8.50 4.07
C PRO A 80 -2.38 7.76 4.08
N ALA A 81 -3.33 8.19 3.25
CA ALA A 81 -4.56 7.43 2.98
C ALA A 81 -4.29 6.30 1.98
N LEU A 82 -4.85 5.11 2.20
CA LEU A 82 -4.72 3.97 1.30
C LEU A 82 -5.90 3.96 0.33
N TYR A 83 -5.62 4.11 -0.97
CA TYR A 83 -6.61 4.06 -2.02
C TYR A 83 -6.67 2.67 -2.64
N LEU A 84 -7.88 2.11 -2.66
CA LEU A 84 -8.22 0.81 -3.22
C LEU A 84 -9.39 0.97 -4.18
N SER A 85 -9.58 0.00 -5.07
CA SER A 85 -10.81 -0.16 -5.84
C SER A 85 -11.37 -1.52 -5.50
N LEU A 86 -12.63 -1.59 -5.10
CA LEU A 86 -13.28 -2.81 -4.70
C LEU A 86 -14.57 -2.98 -5.50
N SER A 87 -14.62 -4.01 -6.35
CA SER A 87 -15.75 -4.25 -7.27
C SER A 87 -16.08 -3.04 -8.15
N GLY A 88 -15.05 -2.37 -8.68
CA GLY A 88 -15.13 -1.18 -9.53
C GLY A 88 -15.41 0.12 -8.79
N LYS A 89 -15.52 0.09 -7.45
CA LYS A 89 -15.79 1.28 -6.63
C LYS A 89 -14.53 1.74 -5.91
N PRO A 90 -14.14 3.02 -6.04
CA PRO A 90 -13.00 3.56 -5.29
C PRO A 90 -13.32 3.62 -3.80
N LEU A 91 -12.34 3.26 -2.97
CA LEU A 91 -12.39 3.36 -1.53
C LEU A 91 -11.10 4.01 -1.03
N ALA A 92 -11.24 5.09 -0.27
CA ALA A 92 -10.14 5.77 0.39
C ALA A 92 -10.19 5.44 1.88
N LEU A 93 -9.16 4.76 2.39
CA LEU A 93 -9.05 4.42 3.80
C LEU A 93 -8.11 5.40 4.50
N ARG A 94 -8.51 5.87 5.68
CA ARG A 94 -7.69 6.77 6.51
C ARG A 94 -6.75 5.98 7.39
N ARG A 95 -5.48 6.42 7.45
CA ARG A 95 -4.50 5.79 8.32
C ARG A 95 -4.90 6.03 9.77
N GLN A 96 -4.74 5.01 10.59
CA GLN A 96 -4.77 5.16 12.04
C GLN A 96 -3.35 5.49 12.52
N GLY A 97 -3.20 6.61 13.20
CA GLY A 97 -1.91 7.13 13.67
C GLY A 97 -1.41 8.33 12.85
N ALA A 98 -0.35 8.96 13.35
CA ALA A 98 0.25 10.17 12.80
C ALA A 98 1.76 9.96 12.52
N GLY A 99 2.41 10.98 11.97
CA GLY A 99 3.83 11.03 11.61
C GLY A 99 4.15 10.68 10.16
N ASP A 100 5.18 11.34 9.62
CA ASP A 100 5.75 11.02 8.31
C ASP A 100 6.49 9.67 8.37
N VAL A 101 5.88 8.67 7.71
CA VAL A 101 6.38 7.29 7.67
C VAL A 101 7.75 7.20 7.00
N GLU A 102 7.98 7.96 5.93
CA GLU A 102 9.24 7.89 5.20
C GLU A 102 10.37 8.45 6.05
N SER A 103 10.20 9.67 6.55
CA SER A 103 11.20 10.32 7.41
C SER A 103 11.49 9.49 8.66
N GLN A 104 10.47 8.88 9.27
CA GLN A 104 10.65 8.03 10.44
C GLN A 104 11.44 6.76 10.10
N THR A 105 11.05 6.02 9.06
CA THR A 105 11.68 4.75 8.71
C THR A 105 13.13 4.92 8.24
N LEU A 106 13.45 6.02 7.54
CA LEU A 106 14.82 6.37 7.16
C LEU A 106 15.68 6.73 8.39
N ARG A 107 15.13 7.52 9.33
CA ARG A 107 15.84 7.95 10.54
C ARG A 107 16.12 6.79 11.48
N ASP A 108 15.11 5.97 11.75
CA ASP A 108 15.20 4.85 12.70
C ASP A 108 15.85 3.62 12.07
N ARG A 109 16.02 3.61 10.73
CA ARG A 109 16.56 2.50 9.92
C ARG A 109 15.79 1.21 10.14
N ARG A 110 14.48 1.34 10.31
CA ARG A 110 13.54 0.26 10.62
C ARG A 110 12.32 0.39 9.72
N GLY A 111 11.60 -0.73 9.57
CA GLY A 111 10.33 -0.73 8.89
C GLY A 111 9.20 -0.11 9.73
N ALA A 112 7.99 -0.14 9.18
CA ALA A 112 6.78 0.40 9.80
C ALA A 112 5.61 -0.57 9.69
N SER A 113 4.67 -0.49 10.64
CA SER A 113 3.37 -1.17 10.54
C SER A 113 2.29 -0.11 10.45
N LEU A 114 1.60 -0.07 9.32
CA LEU A 114 0.53 0.88 9.05
C LEU A 114 -0.81 0.15 9.06
N HIS A 115 -1.85 0.83 9.51
CA HIS A 115 -3.19 0.28 9.60
C HIS A 115 -4.24 1.29 9.13
N TRP A 116 -5.26 0.79 8.45
CA TRP A 116 -6.40 1.55 8.00
C TRP A 116 -7.68 0.76 8.25
N ALA A 117 -8.77 1.47 8.54
CA ALA A 117 -10.08 0.86 8.66
C ALA A 117 -11.18 1.79 8.14
N ALA A 118 -12.22 1.19 7.59
CA ALA A 118 -13.48 1.85 7.27
C ALA A 118 -14.62 0.97 7.77
N SER A 119 -15.12 1.30 8.96
CA SER A 119 -16.04 0.44 9.71
C SER A 119 -17.40 0.28 9.03
N ALA A 120 -17.90 1.34 8.37
CA ALA A 120 -19.18 1.30 7.65
C ALA A 120 -19.14 0.32 6.46
N GLU A 121 -17.98 0.24 5.80
CA GLU A 121 -17.71 -0.63 4.67
C GLU A 121 -17.26 -2.03 5.10
N ARG A 122 -16.96 -2.19 6.41
CA ARG A 122 -16.38 -3.39 7.05
C ARG A 122 -15.09 -3.82 6.35
N VAL A 123 -14.19 -2.85 6.16
CA VAL A 123 -12.88 -3.04 5.53
C VAL A 123 -11.79 -2.69 6.54
N THR A 124 -10.79 -3.55 6.66
CA THR A 124 -9.53 -3.23 7.34
C THR A 124 -8.34 -3.55 6.45
N ALA A 125 -7.28 -2.78 6.58
CA ALA A 125 -6.04 -2.96 5.84
C ALA A 125 -4.84 -2.83 6.78
N ARG A 126 -3.82 -3.65 6.56
CA ARG A 126 -2.54 -3.56 7.26
C ARG A 126 -1.40 -3.67 6.28
N LEU A 127 -0.42 -2.79 6.41
CA LEU A 127 0.82 -2.83 5.64
C LEU A 127 1.99 -2.96 6.59
N GLN A 128 2.72 -4.07 6.50
CA GLN A 128 3.95 -4.30 7.23
C GLN A 128 5.13 -4.06 6.29
N LEU A 129 5.95 -3.08 6.61
CA LEU A 129 7.12 -2.69 5.84
C LEU A 129 8.40 -3.18 6.53
N GLN A 130 9.37 -3.60 5.73
CA GLN A 130 10.76 -3.80 6.15
C GLN A 130 11.51 -2.46 6.16
N ALA A 131 12.79 -2.47 6.55
CA ALA A 131 13.60 -1.25 6.50
C ALA A 131 13.72 -0.71 5.04
N PRO A 132 13.64 0.62 4.84
CA PRO A 132 13.72 1.22 3.52
C PRO A 132 15.11 1.11 2.88
N ARG A 133 15.12 1.23 1.55
CA ARG A 133 16.30 1.63 0.77
C ARG A 133 16.00 2.97 0.10
N LEU A 134 16.90 3.94 0.27
CA LEU A 134 16.82 5.21 -0.43
C LEU A 134 17.72 5.19 -1.65
N TYR A 135 17.21 5.69 -2.76
CA TYR A 135 17.95 5.99 -3.96
C TYR A 135 17.94 7.50 -4.18
N VAL A 136 19.06 8.05 -4.64
CA VAL A 136 19.20 9.45 -5.03
C VAL A 136 19.44 9.48 -6.52
N GLU A 137 18.76 10.38 -7.23
CA GLU A 137 18.99 10.60 -8.64
C GLU A 137 20.30 11.37 -8.86
N THR A 138 21.09 10.92 -9.82
CA THR A 138 22.35 11.53 -10.24
C THR A 138 22.36 11.59 -11.77
N ASP A 139 23.35 12.28 -12.35
CA ASP A 139 23.53 12.34 -13.82
C ASP A 139 23.64 10.95 -14.46
N ASP A 140 24.17 9.96 -13.73
CA ASP A 140 24.33 8.58 -14.18
C ASP A 140 23.14 7.66 -13.82
N GLY A 141 22.08 8.22 -13.23
CA GLY A 141 20.86 7.52 -12.81
C GLY A 141 20.70 7.37 -11.30
N TRP A 142 19.93 6.37 -10.87
CA TRP A 142 19.54 6.18 -9.47
C TRP A 142 20.59 5.39 -8.67
N LEU A 143 21.25 6.04 -7.72
CA LEU A 143 22.25 5.41 -6.85
C LEU A 143 21.70 5.16 -5.45
N VAL A 144 22.01 3.99 -4.88
CA VAL A 144 21.62 3.64 -3.51
C VAL A 144 22.40 4.50 -2.52
N SER A 145 21.69 5.21 -1.65
CA SER A 145 22.29 5.93 -0.52
C SER A 145 22.61 4.98 0.63
N ALA A 146 23.75 5.19 1.30
CA ALA A 146 24.09 4.42 2.49
C ALA A 146 23.04 4.62 3.59
N PRO A 147 22.65 3.58 4.36
CA PRO A 147 21.63 3.71 5.41
C PRO A 147 21.92 4.78 6.47
N ALA A 148 23.21 5.11 6.68
CA ALA A 148 23.61 6.16 7.61
C ALA A 148 23.35 7.58 7.07
N GLU A 149 23.30 7.74 5.76
CA GLU A 149 23.19 9.02 5.04
C GLU A 149 21.78 9.25 4.50
N ALA A 150 20.97 8.20 4.40
CA ALA A 150 19.66 8.24 3.75
C ALA A 150 18.74 9.35 4.29
N ALA A 151 18.62 9.52 5.61
CA ALA A 151 17.80 10.58 6.17
C ALA A 151 18.27 11.99 5.80
N ARG A 152 19.59 12.19 5.63
CA ARG A 152 20.17 13.46 5.17
C ARG A 152 19.98 13.64 3.67
N ALA A 153 20.23 12.61 2.88
CA ALA A 153 20.05 12.64 1.42
C ALA A 153 18.60 12.97 1.04
N ARG A 154 17.62 12.44 1.78
CA ARG A 154 16.19 12.77 1.61
C ARG A 154 15.86 14.26 1.82
N GLN A 155 16.68 14.98 2.56
CA GLN A 155 16.52 16.43 2.81
C GLN A 155 17.34 17.28 1.82
N GLY A 156 18.18 16.66 0.99
CA GLY A 156 18.96 17.33 -0.03
C GLY A 156 18.11 17.77 -1.22
N GLU A 157 18.73 18.52 -2.13
CA GLU A 157 18.07 19.06 -3.32
C GLU A 157 17.82 17.99 -4.40
N ASP A 158 18.60 16.92 -4.42
CA ASP A 158 18.45 15.87 -5.43
C ASP A 158 17.13 15.09 -5.28
N PRO A 159 16.48 14.70 -6.39
CA PRO A 159 15.33 13.81 -6.36
C PRO A 159 15.66 12.48 -5.66
N THR A 160 14.71 11.95 -4.90
CA THR A 160 14.90 10.70 -4.16
C THR A 160 13.80 9.70 -4.40
N ARG A 161 14.13 8.43 -4.33
CA ARG A 161 13.20 7.30 -4.41
C ARG A 161 13.43 6.38 -3.23
N THR A 162 12.44 6.26 -2.35
CA THR A 162 12.49 5.32 -1.23
C THR A 162 11.67 4.08 -1.54
N VAL A 163 12.28 2.91 -1.33
CA VAL A 163 11.68 1.61 -1.60
C VAL A 163 11.59 0.80 -0.31
N TRP A 164 10.39 0.30 0.00
CA TRP A 164 10.17 -0.68 1.07
C TRP A 164 9.64 -1.98 0.48
N LYS A 165 10.19 -3.11 0.93
CA LYS A 165 9.53 -4.42 0.76
C LYS A 165 8.61 -4.67 1.94
N GLY A 166 7.51 -5.35 1.70
CA GLY A 166 6.52 -5.55 2.75
C GLY A 166 5.41 -6.52 2.38
N ARG A 167 4.35 -6.44 3.18
CA ARG A 167 3.17 -7.28 3.06
C ARG A 167 1.92 -6.47 3.33
N LEU A 168 1.00 -6.49 2.37
CA LEU A 168 -0.31 -5.87 2.46
C LEU A 168 -1.36 -6.94 2.73
N SER A 169 -2.06 -6.81 3.85
CA SER A 169 -3.17 -7.67 4.24
C SER A 169 -4.45 -6.83 4.27
N LEU A 170 -5.52 -7.35 3.68
CA LEU A 170 -6.85 -6.74 3.63
C LEU A 170 -7.87 -7.72 4.21
N ASP A 171 -8.73 -7.25 5.11
CA ASP A 171 -9.97 -7.95 5.46
C ASP A 171 -11.14 -7.21 4.83
N LEU A 172 -11.85 -7.89 3.94
CA LEU A 172 -13.03 -7.38 3.25
C LEU A 172 -14.24 -8.17 3.72
N ARG A 173 -14.98 -7.65 4.70
CA ARG A 173 -16.21 -8.27 5.22
C ARG A 173 -15.99 -9.72 5.70
N GLY A 174 -14.86 -10.00 6.34
CA GLY A 174 -14.47 -11.33 6.83
C GLY A 174 -13.75 -12.19 5.79
N ARG A 175 -13.40 -11.65 4.63
CA ARG A 175 -12.56 -12.32 3.63
C ARG A 175 -11.16 -11.72 3.64
N ALA A 176 -10.20 -12.51 4.08
CA ALA A 176 -8.80 -12.12 4.14
C ALA A 176 -8.12 -12.25 2.76
N TRP A 177 -7.41 -11.21 2.35
CA TRP A 177 -6.50 -11.18 1.21
C TRP A 177 -5.14 -10.72 1.70
N GLU A 178 -4.07 -11.34 1.21
CA GLU A 178 -2.70 -10.94 1.60
C GLU A 178 -1.74 -11.16 0.44
N ARG A 179 -0.87 -10.18 0.20
CA ARG A 179 0.23 -10.30 -0.77
C ARG A 179 1.50 -9.62 -0.27
N GLU A 180 2.63 -10.15 -0.68
CA GLU A 180 3.89 -9.42 -0.62
C GLU A 180 3.84 -8.28 -1.63
N VAL A 181 4.33 -7.13 -1.19
CA VAL A 181 4.28 -5.89 -1.96
C VAL A 181 5.60 -5.17 -1.86
N GLU A 182 5.84 -4.33 -2.86
CA GLU A 182 6.84 -3.29 -2.81
C GLU A 182 6.15 -1.94 -2.80
N VAL A 183 6.68 -1.03 -2.00
CA VAL A 183 6.14 0.29 -1.77
C VAL A 183 7.20 1.27 -2.21
N VAL A 184 6.87 2.17 -3.13
CA VAL A 184 7.83 3.10 -3.73
C VAL A 184 7.32 4.52 -3.52
N SER A 185 8.08 5.33 -2.78
CA SER A 185 7.86 6.77 -2.64
C SER A 185 8.87 7.52 -3.48
N THR A 186 8.43 8.55 -4.21
CA THR A 186 9.31 9.39 -5.02
C THR A 186 9.15 10.85 -4.62
N CYS A 187 10.28 11.54 -4.59
CA CYS A 187 10.45 12.92 -4.19
C CYS A 187 11.11 13.71 -5.31
N GLY A 188 10.49 14.81 -5.73
CA GLY A 188 11.13 15.77 -6.64
C GLY A 188 12.24 16.58 -5.96
N PRO A 189 12.85 17.54 -6.68
CA PRO A 189 13.78 18.51 -6.12
C PRO A 189 13.11 19.53 -5.17
#